data_AF-A0A7X8IK33-F1
#
_entry.id   AF-A0A7X8IK33-F1
#
_cell.length_a   1.000
_cell.length_b   1.000
_cell.length_c   1.000
_cell.angle_alpha   90.00
_cell.angle_beta   90.00
_cell.angle_gamma   90.00
#
_symmetry.space_group_name_H-M   'P 1'
#
loop_
_entity.id
_entity.type
_entity.pdbx_description
1 polymer ?
#
loop_
_entity_poly.entity_id
_entity_poly.type
_entity_poly.pdbx_seq_one_letter_code
_entity_poly.pdbx_strand_id
1 'polypeptide(L)'
;MAELRFKEIHPGDYEAFSRQVNFLKKYEKPLKTRIRWDRIKLLIFDCDGVMTDGRIIYGNEGQELKNFCAQDGMGFMLLQHTDITVAVITGRESEALTRRCKDLKIQYVYQKISNKLEQTKELLAELKLDFDNVLFMGDDWNDIPTMCHAAVAVAPANVQRDVAVYADYIMVSSGGHGAVRECIDLVLNNMSIYEQTVVSYLNKIS
;
A
#
# COMPACT_ATOMS: atom_id res chain seq x y z
N MET A 1 18.51 -36.66 17.05
CA MET A 1 19.19 -35.43 16.60
C MET A 1 19.12 -35.42 15.08
N ALA A 2 18.27 -34.58 14.48
CA ALA A 2 18.18 -34.48 13.02
C ALA A 2 19.36 -33.63 12.52
N GLU A 3 20.19 -34.20 11.64
CA GLU A 3 21.28 -33.49 10.98
C GLU A 3 20.74 -32.39 10.07
N LEU A 4 21.17 -31.15 10.32
CA LEU A 4 20.96 -30.02 9.41
C LEU A 4 21.73 -30.30 8.12
N ARG A 5 21.01 -30.65 7.05
CA ARG A 5 21.58 -30.68 5.69
C ARG A 5 21.59 -29.26 5.14
N PHE A 6 22.79 -28.68 5.03
CA PHE A 6 23.00 -27.46 4.26
C PHE A 6 22.82 -27.80 2.78
N LYS A 7 21.96 -27.06 2.08
CA LYS A 7 21.78 -27.19 0.64
C LYS A 7 23.04 -26.61 -0.03
N GLU A 8 23.77 -27.42 -0.77
CA GLU A 8 24.92 -26.95 -1.55
C GLU A 8 24.43 -25.95 -2.62
N ILE A 9 25.08 -24.79 -2.68
CA ILE A 9 24.79 -23.75 -3.68
C ILE A 9 25.48 -24.14 -4.97
N HIS A 10 24.72 -24.33 -6.04
CA HIS A 10 25.24 -24.69 -7.35
C HIS A 10 25.52 -23.43 -8.20
N PRO A 11 26.42 -23.51 -9.19
CA PRO A 11 26.70 -22.38 -10.10
C PRO A 11 25.46 -21.81 -10.80
N GLY A 12 24.44 -22.63 -11.06
CA GLY A 12 23.15 -22.19 -11.61
C GLY A 12 22.35 -21.28 -10.67
N ASP A 13 22.56 -21.38 -9.36
CA ASP A 13 21.94 -20.49 -8.36
C ASP A 13 22.53 -19.07 -8.47
N TYR A 14 23.82 -18.94 -8.81
CA TYR A 14 24.49 -17.65 -9.05
C TYR A 14 24.04 -16.99 -10.37
N GLU A 15 23.77 -17.78 -11.42
CA GLU A 15 23.21 -17.25 -12.68
C GLU A 15 21.75 -16.82 -12.52
N ALA A 16 20.93 -17.58 -11.79
CA ALA A 16 19.56 -17.21 -11.46
C ALA A 16 19.53 -15.92 -10.61
N PHE A 17 20.39 -15.84 -9.59
CA PHE A 17 20.58 -14.64 -8.77
C PHE A 17 21.08 -13.44 -9.61
N SER A 18 22.07 -13.63 -10.48
CA SER A 18 22.56 -12.56 -11.39
C SER A 18 21.50 -12.10 -12.40
N ARG A 19 20.64 -13.00 -12.90
CA ARG A 19 19.51 -12.62 -13.77
C ARG A 19 18.46 -11.82 -13.00
N GLN A 20 18.13 -12.24 -11.77
CA GLN A 20 17.21 -11.51 -10.90
C GLN A 20 17.73 -10.09 -10.61
N VAL A 21 19.03 -9.96 -10.31
CA VAL A 21 19.71 -8.67 -10.10
C VAL A 21 19.69 -7.78 -11.36
N ASN A 22 19.86 -8.35 -12.56
CA ASN A 22 19.83 -7.58 -13.80
C ASN A 22 18.41 -7.18 -14.26
N PHE A 23 17.38 -7.97 -13.94
CA PHE A 23 15.98 -7.64 -14.24
C PHE A 23 15.51 -6.39 -13.46
N LEU A 24 15.94 -6.26 -12.21
CA LEU A 24 15.54 -5.16 -11.32
C LEU A 24 16.22 -3.82 -11.66
N LYS A 25 17.31 -3.80 -12.46
CA LYS A 25 17.97 -2.55 -12.88
C LYS A 25 17.04 -1.57 -13.61
N LYS A 26 16.00 -2.07 -14.30
CA LYS A 26 15.01 -1.21 -14.96
C LYS A 26 14.13 -0.44 -13.95
N TYR A 27 14.00 -0.96 -12.74
CA TYR A 27 13.16 -0.40 -11.69
C TYR A 27 14.00 0.21 -10.57
N GLU A 28 15.25 0.62 -10.83
CA GLU A 28 16.06 1.29 -9.80
C GLU A 28 15.27 2.43 -9.16
N LYS A 29 15.10 2.33 -7.83
CA LYS A 29 14.38 3.34 -7.06
C LYS A 29 15.15 4.65 -7.19
N PRO A 30 14.53 5.73 -7.68
CA PRO A 30 15.21 7.01 -7.76
C PRO A 30 15.58 7.47 -6.34
N LEU A 31 16.77 8.06 -6.18
CA LEU A 31 17.14 8.73 -4.94
C LEU A 31 16.17 9.89 -4.72
N LYS A 32 15.28 9.74 -3.72
CA LYS A 32 14.32 10.79 -3.38
C LYS A 32 14.98 11.84 -2.49
N THR A 33 14.71 13.11 -2.76
CA THR A 33 15.07 14.22 -1.86
C THR A 33 14.25 14.14 -0.57
N ARG A 34 14.49 15.06 0.37
CA ARG A 34 13.66 15.20 1.57
C ARG A 34 12.16 15.24 1.22
N ILE A 35 11.37 14.35 1.83
CA ILE A 35 9.93 14.26 1.61
C ILE A 35 9.24 15.55 2.08
N ARG A 36 8.37 16.09 1.22
CA ARG A 36 7.52 17.26 1.49
C ARG A 36 6.13 16.80 1.90
N TRP A 37 5.99 16.42 3.17
CA TRP A 37 4.73 15.88 3.70
C TRP A 37 3.55 16.84 3.54
N ASP A 38 3.79 18.15 3.57
CA ASP A 38 2.80 19.19 3.32
C ASP A 38 2.18 19.15 1.90
N ARG A 39 2.86 18.51 0.95
CA ARG A 39 2.38 18.31 -0.43
C ARG A 39 1.58 17.02 -0.62
N ILE A 40 1.57 16.09 0.34
CA ILE A 40 0.81 14.84 0.18
C ILE A 40 -0.68 15.14 0.22
N LYS A 41 -1.38 14.79 -0.86
CA LYS A 41 -2.82 15.01 -1.04
C LYS A 41 -3.58 13.75 -1.41
N LEU A 42 -2.87 12.70 -1.83
CA LEU A 42 -3.45 11.43 -2.25
C LEU A 42 -2.71 10.26 -1.59
N LEU A 43 -3.45 9.43 -0.87
CA LEU A 43 -2.99 8.13 -0.38
C LEU A 43 -3.60 7.03 -1.24
N ILE A 44 -2.76 6.18 -1.82
CA ILE A 44 -3.17 5.04 -2.64
C ILE A 44 -2.75 3.76 -1.93
N PHE A 45 -3.69 2.84 -1.76
CA PHE A 45 -3.44 1.53 -1.14
C PHE A 45 -3.69 0.41 -2.16
N ASP A 46 -2.82 -0.58 -2.21
CA ASP A 46 -3.22 -1.92 -2.67
C ASP A 46 -4.23 -2.55 -1.69
N CYS A 47 -4.95 -3.59 -2.14
CA CYS A 47 -5.84 -4.36 -1.30
C CYS A 47 -5.15 -5.56 -0.63
N ASP A 48 -4.66 -6.52 -1.42
CA ASP A 48 -4.37 -7.87 -0.93
C ASP A 48 -2.93 -7.98 -0.45
N GLY A 49 -2.75 -8.07 0.87
CA GLY A 49 -1.43 -8.01 1.50
C GLY A 49 -1.11 -6.64 2.12
N VAL A 50 -1.94 -5.63 1.83
CA VAL A 50 -1.93 -4.28 2.42
C VAL A 50 -3.16 -4.02 3.30
N MET A 51 -4.36 -3.91 2.71
CA MET A 51 -5.61 -3.76 3.47
C MET A 51 -6.09 -5.08 4.08
N THR A 52 -5.60 -6.20 3.55
CA THR A 52 -5.85 -7.57 4.04
C THR A 52 -4.53 -8.27 4.36
N ASP A 53 -4.61 -9.45 4.98
CA ASP A 53 -3.46 -10.31 5.28
C ASP A 53 -2.94 -11.11 4.07
N GLY A 54 -3.39 -10.77 2.86
CA GLY A 54 -2.99 -11.39 1.60
C GLY A 54 -3.65 -12.75 1.31
N ARG A 55 -4.48 -13.26 2.23
CA ARG A 55 -5.16 -14.54 2.02
C ARG A 55 -6.37 -14.37 1.12
N ILE A 56 -6.53 -15.31 0.20
CA ILE A 56 -7.71 -15.45 -0.64
C ILE A 56 -8.46 -16.70 -0.18
N ILE A 57 -9.66 -16.53 0.37
CA ILE A 57 -10.48 -17.62 0.90
C ILE A 57 -11.65 -17.84 -0.04
N TYR A 58 -11.73 -19.03 -0.63
CA TYR A 58 -12.82 -19.44 -1.52
C TYR A 58 -13.83 -20.34 -0.79
N GLY A 59 -15.11 -20.04 -0.99
CA GLY A 59 -16.24 -20.89 -0.59
C GLY A 59 -16.68 -21.83 -1.72
N ASN A 60 -17.47 -22.84 -1.37
CA ASN A 60 -17.92 -23.88 -2.31
C ASN A 60 -18.92 -23.38 -3.37
N GLU A 61 -19.53 -22.21 -3.17
CA GLU A 61 -20.55 -21.65 -4.08
C GLU A 61 -20.08 -20.33 -4.71
N GLY A 62 -18.76 -20.20 -4.90
CA GLY A 62 -18.17 -19.03 -5.56
C GLY A 62 -17.99 -17.80 -4.67
N GLN A 63 -18.18 -17.93 -3.36
CA GLN A 63 -17.86 -16.85 -2.42
C GLN A 63 -16.34 -16.61 -2.36
N GLU A 64 -15.94 -15.35 -2.33
CA GLU A 64 -14.59 -14.93 -1.94
C GLU A 64 -14.69 -14.11 -0.65
N LEU A 65 -13.94 -14.51 0.38
CA LEU A 65 -13.87 -13.81 1.65
C LEU A 65 -12.51 -13.11 1.80
N LYS A 66 -12.54 -11.88 2.32
CA LYS A 66 -11.37 -11.08 2.67
C LYS A 66 -11.49 -10.59 4.11
N ASN A 67 -10.39 -10.65 4.85
CA ASN A 67 -10.31 -10.13 6.21
C ASN A 67 -9.70 -8.72 6.19
N PHE A 68 -10.40 -7.75 6.78
CA PHE A 68 -9.94 -6.36 6.91
C PHE A 68 -9.79 -5.98 8.38
N CYS A 69 -8.87 -5.07 8.69
CA CYS A 69 -8.68 -4.58 10.05
C CYS A 69 -9.68 -3.47 10.40
N ALA A 70 -10.27 -3.55 11.60
CA ALA A 70 -11.11 -2.47 12.14
C ALA A 70 -10.29 -1.21 12.49
N GLN A 71 -9.04 -1.38 12.97
CA GLN A 71 -8.16 -0.26 13.31
C GLN A 71 -7.77 0.55 12.07
N ASP A 72 -7.50 -0.12 10.96
CA ASP A 72 -7.31 0.54 9.65
C ASP A 72 -8.54 1.36 9.28
N GLY A 73 -9.73 0.82 9.54
CA GLY A 73 -11.00 1.52 9.37
C GLY A 73 -11.08 2.85 10.14
N MET A 74 -10.60 2.88 11.38
CA MET A 74 -10.52 4.13 12.14
C MET A 74 -9.57 5.14 11.48
N GLY A 75 -8.43 4.69 10.93
CA GLY A 75 -7.52 5.57 10.18
C GLY A 75 -8.24 6.28 9.03
N PHE A 76 -9.01 5.54 8.22
CA PHE A 76 -9.82 6.14 7.15
C PHE A 76 -10.88 7.11 7.68
N MET A 77 -11.49 6.82 8.84
CA MET A 77 -12.44 7.74 9.45
C MET A 77 -11.80 9.05 9.92
N LEU A 78 -10.56 9.02 10.39
CA LEU A 78 -9.78 10.22 10.72
C LEU A 78 -9.49 11.04 9.45
N LEU A 79 -9.12 10.39 8.34
CA LEU A 79 -8.85 11.10 7.08
C LEU A 79 -10.04 11.90 6.56
N GLN A 80 -11.27 11.53 6.89
CA GLN A 80 -12.48 12.30 6.56
C GLN A 80 -12.53 13.70 7.22
N HIS A 81 -11.64 13.98 8.18
CA HIS A 81 -11.45 15.28 8.82
C HIS A 81 -10.24 16.04 8.25
N THR A 82 -9.79 15.66 7.05
CA THR A 82 -8.66 16.27 6.34
C THR A 82 -9.00 16.42 4.85
N ASP A 83 -8.19 17.19 4.12
CA ASP A 83 -8.32 17.33 2.67
C ASP A 83 -7.57 16.23 1.89
N ILE A 84 -7.19 15.15 2.56
CA ILE A 84 -6.45 14.05 1.94
C ILE A 84 -7.43 13.12 1.24
N THR A 85 -7.21 12.91 -0.06
CA THR A 85 -7.97 11.97 -0.88
C THR A 85 -7.40 10.56 -0.72
N VAL A 86 -8.27 9.56 -0.78
CA VAL A 86 -7.90 8.14 -0.67
C VAL A 86 -8.36 7.40 -1.93
N ALA A 87 -7.46 6.57 -2.46
CA ALA A 87 -7.75 5.63 -3.52
C ALA A 87 -7.32 4.20 -3.16
N VAL A 88 -8.00 3.21 -3.73
CA VAL A 88 -7.59 1.80 -3.73
C VAL A 88 -7.41 1.35 -5.16
N ILE A 89 -6.26 0.74 -5.47
CA ILE A 89 -5.96 0.18 -6.79
C ILE A 89 -5.49 -1.25 -6.62
N THR A 90 -6.25 -2.20 -7.16
CA THR A 90 -5.94 -3.63 -7.07
C THR A 90 -6.09 -4.34 -8.42
N GLY A 91 -5.29 -5.39 -8.61
CA GLY A 91 -5.38 -6.26 -9.77
C GLY A 91 -6.56 -7.24 -9.72
N ARG A 92 -7.14 -7.45 -8.54
CA ARG A 92 -8.29 -8.35 -8.35
C ARG A 92 -9.60 -7.57 -8.35
N GLU A 93 -10.70 -8.30 -8.43
CA GLU A 93 -12.04 -7.78 -8.20
C GLU A 93 -12.73 -8.65 -7.16
N SER A 94 -13.39 -8.02 -6.19
CA SER A 94 -14.28 -8.73 -5.28
C SER A 94 -15.38 -7.80 -4.75
N GLU A 95 -16.57 -8.36 -4.55
CA GLU A 95 -17.66 -7.63 -3.87
C GLU A 95 -17.29 -7.26 -2.43
N ALA A 96 -16.47 -8.07 -1.78
CA ALA A 96 -15.96 -7.82 -0.43
C ALA A 96 -15.18 -6.50 -0.36
N LEU A 97 -14.28 -6.25 -1.33
CA LEU A 97 -13.55 -4.98 -1.41
C LEU A 97 -14.49 -3.81 -1.72
N THR A 98 -15.37 -3.96 -2.70
CA THR A 98 -16.36 -2.92 -3.05
C THR A 98 -17.17 -2.48 -1.83
N ARG A 99 -17.69 -3.44 -1.06
CA ARG A 99 -18.43 -3.16 0.17
C ARG A 99 -17.56 -2.47 1.21
N ARG A 100 -16.35 -2.97 1.43
CA ARG A 100 -15.43 -2.39 2.43
C ARG A 100 -15.08 -0.95 2.09
N CYS A 101 -14.73 -0.64 0.86
CA CYS A 101 -14.42 0.73 0.43
C CYS A 101 -15.61 1.67 0.59
N LYS A 102 -16.84 1.18 0.36
CA LYS A 102 -18.07 1.95 0.61
C LYS A 102 -18.26 2.27 2.10
N ASP A 103 -18.07 1.28 2.97
CA ASP A 103 -18.15 1.49 4.43
C ASP A 103 -17.12 2.53 4.92
N LEU A 104 -15.94 2.53 4.31
CA LEU A 104 -14.83 3.43 4.61
C LEU A 104 -14.90 4.78 3.89
N LYS A 105 -15.92 5.01 3.06
CA LYS A 105 -16.10 6.23 2.25
C LYS A 105 -14.88 6.56 1.39
N ILE A 106 -14.24 5.53 0.85
CA ILE A 106 -13.14 5.68 -0.12
C ILE A 106 -13.74 6.09 -1.45
N GLN A 107 -13.26 7.21 -1.99
CA GLN A 107 -13.85 7.86 -3.17
C GLN A 107 -13.47 7.13 -4.47
N TYR A 108 -12.23 6.66 -4.55
CA TYR A 108 -11.64 6.12 -5.76
C TYR A 108 -11.29 4.65 -5.56
N VAL A 109 -11.97 3.75 -6.27
CA VAL A 109 -11.76 2.30 -6.15
C VAL A 109 -11.63 1.71 -7.55
N TYR A 110 -10.43 1.24 -7.88
CA TYR A 110 -10.11 0.65 -9.17
C TYR A 110 -9.75 -0.83 -9.00
N GLN A 111 -10.55 -1.69 -9.62
CA GLN A 111 -10.41 -3.14 -9.59
C GLN A 111 -10.08 -3.67 -11.00
N LYS A 112 -9.53 -4.89 -11.07
CA LYS A 112 -9.01 -5.50 -12.32
C LYS A 112 -7.90 -4.68 -13.00
N ILE A 113 -7.10 -3.96 -12.22
CA ILE A 113 -6.04 -3.11 -12.76
C ILE A 113 -4.73 -3.89 -12.86
N SER A 114 -4.33 -4.23 -14.09
CA SER A 114 -3.04 -4.88 -14.36
C SER A 114 -1.86 -3.90 -14.33
N ASN A 115 -2.08 -2.65 -14.75
CA ASN A 115 -1.06 -1.61 -14.75
C ASN A 115 -1.45 -0.47 -13.79
N LYS A 116 -1.02 -0.61 -12.53
CA LYS A 116 -1.33 0.36 -11.46
C LYS A 116 -0.72 1.73 -11.72
N LEU A 117 0.41 1.80 -12.41
CA LEU A 117 1.08 3.07 -12.72
C LEU A 117 0.24 3.91 -13.69
N GLU A 118 -0.26 3.31 -14.76
CA GLU A 118 -1.12 4.03 -15.72
C GLU A 118 -2.44 4.44 -15.06
N GLN A 119 -3.07 3.56 -14.28
CA GLN A 119 -4.28 3.94 -13.54
C GLN A 119 -4.03 5.12 -12.57
N THR A 120 -2.85 5.16 -11.93
CA THR A 120 -2.45 6.26 -11.06
C THR A 120 -2.28 7.56 -11.86
N LYS A 121 -1.67 7.51 -13.05
CA LYS A 121 -1.55 8.69 -13.94
C LYS A 121 -2.91 9.25 -14.35
N GLU A 122 -3.86 8.38 -14.67
CA GLU A 122 -5.24 8.80 -15.01
C GLU A 122 -5.91 9.50 -13.83
N LEU A 123 -5.83 8.92 -12.63
CA LEU A 123 -6.38 9.52 -11.41
C LEU A 123 -5.71 10.87 -11.10
N LEU A 124 -4.39 10.96 -11.25
CA LEU A 124 -3.66 12.22 -11.05
C LEU A 124 -4.10 13.31 -12.04
N ALA A 125 -4.33 12.95 -13.30
CA ALA A 125 -4.86 13.88 -14.29
C ALA A 125 -6.27 14.38 -13.94
N GLU A 126 -7.15 13.50 -13.45
CA GLU A 126 -8.48 13.86 -12.96
C GLU A 126 -8.41 14.85 -11.77
N LEU A 127 -7.54 14.55 -10.82
CA LEU A 127 -7.35 15.34 -9.60
C LEU A 127 -6.49 16.61 -9.81
N LYS A 128 -5.89 16.78 -10.98
CA LYS A 128 -4.90 17.84 -11.29
C LYS A 128 -3.72 17.84 -10.32
N LEU A 129 -3.24 16.64 -9.98
CA LEU A 129 -2.09 16.41 -9.12
C LEU A 129 -0.93 15.82 -9.93
N ASP A 130 0.26 15.83 -9.33
CA ASP A 130 1.43 15.11 -9.83
C ASP A 130 1.87 14.03 -8.82
N PHE A 131 2.91 13.27 -9.18
CA PHE A 131 3.42 12.22 -8.30
C PHE A 131 4.05 12.75 -7.01
N ASP A 132 4.43 14.04 -6.92
CA ASP A 132 4.92 14.66 -5.67
C ASP A 132 3.82 14.75 -4.60
N ASN A 133 2.55 14.58 -5.00
CA ASN A 133 1.40 14.58 -4.09
C ASN A 133 1.00 13.19 -3.58
N VAL A 134 1.68 12.12 -4.02
CA VAL A 134 1.24 10.74 -3.83
C VAL A 134 2.05 10.02 -2.78
N LEU A 135 1.34 9.39 -1.84
CA LEU A 135 1.85 8.24 -1.11
C LEU A 135 1.20 6.98 -1.67
N PHE A 136 2.01 5.96 -1.97
CA PHE A 136 1.53 4.65 -2.40
C PHE A 136 1.98 3.57 -1.40
N MET A 137 1.06 2.72 -0.97
CA MET A 137 1.35 1.56 -0.13
C MET A 137 1.07 0.25 -0.89
N GLY A 138 2.12 -0.55 -1.08
CA GLY A 138 2.08 -1.83 -1.79
C GLY A 138 2.91 -2.90 -1.10
N ASP A 139 2.76 -4.15 -1.51
CA ASP A 139 3.43 -5.30 -0.88
C ASP A 139 4.10 -6.28 -1.86
N ASP A 140 3.80 -6.22 -3.17
CA ASP A 140 4.32 -7.18 -4.16
C ASP A 140 4.80 -6.54 -5.48
N TRP A 141 5.30 -7.34 -6.43
CA TRP A 141 5.98 -6.90 -7.65
C TRP A 141 5.15 -5.98 -8.56
N ASN A 142 3.84 -6.18 -8.61
CA ASN A 142 2.94 -5.34 -9.41
C ASN A 142 2.78 -3.92 -8.86
N ASP A 143 3.30 -3.64 -7.66
CA ASP A 143 3.30 -2.31 -7.05
C ASP A 143 4.57 -1.51 -7.35
N ILE A 144 5.69 -2.18 -7.64
CA ILE A 144 7.01 -1.56 -7.83
C ILE A 144 6.96 -0.37 -8.79
N PRO A 145 6.31 -0.46 -9.99
CA PRO A 145 6.28 0.68 -10.91
C PRO A 145 5.66 1.93 -10.29
N THR A 146 4.57 1.80 -9.53
CA THR A 146 3.91 2.94 -8.87
C THR A 146 4.71 3.42 -7.66
N MET A 147 5.26 2.51 -6.86
CA MET A 147 6.13 2.85 -5.71
C MET A 147 7.34 3.69 -6.14
N CYS A 148 7.95 3.37 -7.29
CA CYS A 148 9.10 4.12 -7.81
C CYS A 148 8.75 5.55 -8.24
N HIS A 149 7.49 5.81 -8.63
CA HIS A 149 7.05 7.14 -9.07
C HIS A 149 6.47 7.98 -7.92
N ALA A 150 5.78 7.36 -6.96
CA ALA A 150 5.16 8.08 -5.85
C ALA A 150 6.17 8.90 -5.04
N ALA A 151 5.76 10.06 -4.50
CA ALA A 151 6.59 10.85 -3.59
C ALA A 151 7.04 10.04 -2.38
N VAL A 152 6.14 9.21 -1.84
CA VAL A 152 6.40 8.32 -0.71
C VAL A 152 5.90 6.92 -1.04
N ALA A 153 6.81 5.94 -1.04
CA ALA A 153 6.47 4.53 -1.12
C ALA A 153 6.47 3.94 0.29
N VAL A 154 5.39 3.26 0.66
CA VAL A 154 5.25 2.58 1.94
C VAL A 154 4.98 1.10 1.69
N ALA A 155 5.40 0.24 2.59
CA ALA A 155 5.05 -1.17 2.55
C ALA A 155 4.70 -1.70 3.95
N PRO A 156 3.80 -2.70 4.05
CA PRO A 156 3.53 -3.38 5.31
C PRO A 156 4.71 -4.29 5.71
N ALA A 157 4.73 -4.76 6.96
CA ALA A 157 5.81 -5.62 7.46
C ALA A 157 5.94 -6.97 6.72
N ASN A 158 4.85 -7.46 6.13
CA ASN A 158 4.81 -8.69 5.34
C ASN A 158 5.11 -8.48 3.84
N VAL A 159 5.59 -7.29 3.45
CA VAL A 159 6.03 -7.01 2.07
C VAL A 159 6.97 -8.09 1.57
N GLN A 160 6.86 -8.43 0.29
CA GLN A 160 7.78 -9.38 -0.31
C GLN A 160 9.23 -8.84 -0.20
N ARG A 161 10.17 -9.70 0.19
CA ARG A 161 11.55 -9.33 0.52
C ARG A 161 12.24 -8.54 -0.59
N ASP A 162 12.03 -8.95 -1.84
CA ASP A 162 12.61 -8.30 -3.01
C ASP A 162 11.94 -6.96 -3.34
N VAL A 163 10.74 -6.70 -2.79
CA VAL A 163 9.98 -5.46 -2.95
C VAL A 163 10.33 -4.44 -1.87
N ALA A 164 10.73 -4.91 -0.68
CA ALA A 164 11.05 -4.08 0.47
C ALA A 164 12.05 -2.94 0.15
N VAL A 165 13.00 -3.18 -0.74
CA VAL A 165 14.01 -2.19 -1.17
C VAL A 165 13.42 -0.98 -1.92
N TYR A 166 12.19 -1.09 -2.43
CA TYR A 166 11.49 0.00 -3.11
C TYR A 166 10.70 0.89 -2.14
N ALA A 167 10.43 0.43 -0.92
CA ALA A 167 9.72 1.21 0.10
C ALA A 167 10.63 2.28 0.73
N ASP A 168 10.11 3.48 0.93
CA ASP A 168 10.75 4.53 1.75
C ASP A 168 10.55 4.24 3.24
N TYR A 169 9.39 3.68 3.59
CA TYR A 169 9.05 3.24 4.93
C TYR A 169 8.46 1.83 4.90
N ILE A 170 8.89 1.00 5.82
CA ILE A 170 8.27 -0.30 6.09
C ILE A 170 7.59 -0.19 7.46
N MET A 171 6.29 -0.46 7.50
CA MET A 171 5.51 -0.45 8.73
C MET A 171 5.95 -1.59 9.65
N VAL A 172 5.74 -1.41 10.96
CA VAL A 172 5.92 -2.49 11.94
C VAL A 172 4.78 -3.50 11.82
N SER A 173 3.58 -3.03 11.52
CA SER A 173 2.39 -3.85 11.38
C SER A 173 2.32 -4.53 10.00
N SER A 174 1.74 -5.73 9.94
CA SER A 174 1.44 -6.43 8.69
C SER A 174 0.12 -5.93 8.06
N GLY A 175 -0.05 -6.15 6.77
CA GLY A 175 -1.28 -5.86 6.05
C GLY A 175 -2.47 -6.60 6.65
N GLY A 176 -3.63 -5.96 6.69
CA GLY A 176 -4.81 -6.46 7.40
C GLY A 176 -4.68 -6.52 8.93
N HIS A 177 -3.56 -6.04 9.50
CA HIS A 177 -3.26 -6.05 10.93
C HIS A 177 -2.85 -4.67 11.48
N GLY A 178 -3.30 -3.57 10.86
CA GLY A 178 -3.02 -2.21 11.34
C GLY A 178 -1.99 -1.43 10.53
N ALA A 179 -1.39 -2.02 9.48
CA ALA A 179 -0.37 -1.34 8.69
C ALA A 179 -0.90 -0.09 7.96
N VAL A 180 -2.15 -0.12 7.51
CA VAL A 180 -2.78 1.05 6.90
C VAL A 180 -3.02 2.14 7.94
N ARG A 181 -3.46 1.78 9.15
CA ARG A 181 -3.58 2.71 10.27
C ARG A 181 -2.24 3.37 10.60
N GLU A 182 -1.19 2.56 10.72
CA GLU A 182 0.17 3.04 10.98
C GLU A 182 0.65 4.01 9.90
N CYS A 183 0.39 3.70 8.63
CA CYS A 183 0.70 4.58 7.50
C CYS A 183 -0.07 5.90 7.56
N ILE A 184 -1.37 5.87 7.90
CA ILE A 184 -2.18 7.08 8.03
C ILE A 184 -1.66 7.96 9.18
N ASP A 185 -1.36 7.35 10.33
CA ASP A 185 -0.81 8.07 11.48
C ASP A 185 0.57 8.67 11.14
N LEU A 186 1.42 7.96 10.39
CA LEU A 186 2.69 8.49 9.87
C LEU A 186 2.48 9.77 9.06
N VAL A 187 1.53 9.77 8.12
CA VAL A 187 1.22 10.94 7.28
C VAL A 187 0.74 12.11 8.14
N LEU A 188 -0.26 11.89 8.99
CA LEU A 188 -0.87 12.94 9.80
C LEU A 188 0.14 13.56 10.79
N ASN A 189 1.00 12.74 11.39
CA ASN A 189 2.06 13.22 12.28
C ASN A 189 3.13 14.03 11.54
N ASN A 190 3.61 13.55 10.40
CA ASN A 190 4.61 14.28 9.62
C ASN A 190 4.06 15.58 9.01
N MET A 191 2.75 15.66 8.77
CA MET A 191 2.06 16.90 8.40
C MET A 191 1.75 17.80 9.61
N SER A 192 2.01 17.34 10.85
CA SER A 192 1.67 18.05 12.10
C SER A 192 0.18 18.35 12.26
N ILE A 193 -0.69 17.48 11.74
CA ILE A 193 -2.15 17.63 11.80
C ILE A 193 -2.85 16.51 12.59
N TYR A 194 -2.12 15.55 13.15
CA TYR A 194 -2.71 14.40 13.84
C TYR A 194 -3.65 14.81 15.00
N GLU A 195 -3.18 15.63 15.94
CA GLU A 195 -3.96 16.02 17.12
C GLU A 195 -5.24 16.78 16.73
N GLN A 196 -5.13 17.77 15.84
CA GLN A 196 -6.29 18.53 15.36
C GLN A 196 -7.31 17.64 14.62
N THR A 197 -6.84 16.65 13.85
CA THR A 197 -7.70 15.70 13.15
C THR A 197 -8.45 14.81 14.14
N VAL A 198 -7.77 14.31 15.18
CA VAL A 198 -8.39 13.51 16.25
C VAL A 198 -9.41 14.34 17.02
N VAL A 199 -9.08 15.56 17.42
CA VAL A 199 -10.03 16.47 18.11
C VAL A 199 -11.24 16.76 17.24
N SER A 200 -11.06 17.04 15.95
CA SER A 200 -12.15 17.26 14.99
C SER A 200 -13.07 16.04 14.89
N TYR A 201 -12.51 14.83 14.85
CA TYR A 201 -13.28 13.59 14.87
C TYR A 201 -14.07 13.42 16.17
N LEU A 202 -13.42 13.59 17.32
CA LEU A 202 -14.06 13.45 18.62
C LEU A 202 -15.22 14.43 18.79
N ASN A 203 -15.03 15.70 18.42
CA ASN A 203 -16.06 16.75 18.49
C ASN A 203 -17.28 16.45 17.60
N LYS A 204 -17.13 15.64 16.54
CA LYS A 204 -18.23 15.25 15.66
C LYS A 204 -19.09 14.13 16.24
N ILE A 205 -18.51 13.30 17.12
CA ILE A 205 -19.18 12.12 17.69
C ILE A 205 -19.61 12.30 19.15
N SER A 206 -19.12 13.36 19.82
CA SER A 206 -19.56 13.80 21.16
C SER A 206 -20.77 14.73 21.05
#